data_AF-A0A4Q3A773-F1
#
_entry.id   AF-A0A4Q3A773-F1
#
_cell.length_a   1.000
_cell.length_b   1.000
_cell.length_c   1.000
_cell.angle_alpha   90.00
_cell.angle_beta   90.00
_cell.angle_gamma   90.00
#
_symmetry.space_group_name_H-M   'P 1'
#
loop_
_entity.id
_entity.type
_entity.pdbx_description
1 polymer ?
#
loop_
_entity_poly.entity_id
_entity_poly.type
_entity_poly.pdbx_seq_one_letter_code
_entity_poly.pdbx_strand_id
1 'polypeptide(L)'
;MDGRKTDPRPWFALLLGSYVICGLAFLGFGRTPGQAALVILTAVAADWLLNKLFRKRDGFPWSGLITGCGLCLLLDYGSNPWLPLLPPLLAIGSKHLFTVNGRHVYNPALFGLISSMVVAHGMVSPAPAYQWGGTWAVAMFLGGLALIVFMKQIGRGWLVGSFLVFYMIQTAFRAWVMRHHVPPEAIWLGTLTAPSFFLFTFYMLTDPATSPPGKKAQIAVAGAITVIDLLFHFRQSYYTLFYAAFTVQTARFAMAWWKSRSFLDRKNLGARLALASCLLVAALFLGRMPRGVTEDPGFAWVEKDLFPSEQGTVLTDIDPRLQHVGKWILSVGDAAAVADVDGDGLQDLFLTRPMKRAEDRCTLYRNTGGLNFERVVVPALDPIRKDPAEYGLPSSAVFADIDNDGDQDLFIGMGFGRSRLFRNELKETGTMSFTDITEASGIKGHHTCLAALFFDPDR
;
A
#
# COMPACT_ATOMS: atom_id res chain seq x y z
N MET A 1 16.76 -41.86 27.65
CA MET A 1 16.72 -40.39 27.83
C MET A 1 15.52 -39.87 27.06
N ASP A 2 14.46 -39.54 27.78
CA ASP A 2 13.17 -39.16 27.22
C ASP A 2 13.28 -37.75 26.61
N GLY A 3 13.31 -37.68 25.28
CA GLY A 3 13.54 -36.44 24.52
C GLY A 3 12.37 -35.48 24.68
N ARG A 4 12.37 -34.66 25.74
CA ARG A 4 11.42 -33.56 25.90
C ARG A 4 11.53 -32.65 24.67
N LYS A 5 10.56 -32.77 23.75
CA LYS A 5 10.37 -31.83 22.65
C LYS A 5 10.15 -30.44 23.26
N THR A 6 11.19 -29.62 23.25
CA THR A 6 11.14 -28.22 23.69
C THR A 6 10.00 -27.49 22.97
N ASP A 7 9.17 -26.78 23.72
CA ASP A 7 8.08 -25.98 23.18
C ASP A 7 8.65 -24.92 22.20
N PRO A 8 8.22 -24.88 20.93
CA PRO A 8 8.76 -23.93 19.96
C PRO A 8 8.28 -22.49 20.19
N ARG A 9 7.19 -22.28 20.94
CA ARG A 9 6.53 -20.97 21.06
C ARG A 9 7.43 -19.84 21.60
N PRO A 10 8.27 -20.04 22.65
CA PRO A 10 9.17 -18.99 23.13
C PRO A 10 10.17 -18.50 22.07
N TRP A 11 10.64 -19.40 21.21
CA TRP A 11 11.58 -19.06 20.13
C TRP A 11 10.91 -18.23 19.03
N PHE A 12 9.67 -18.56 18.67
CA PHE A 12 8.87 -17.72 17.76
C PHE A 12 8.63 -16.33 18.36
N ALA A 13 8.27 -16.26 19.63
CA ALA A 13 8.04 -14.99 20.32
C ALA A 13 9.32 -14.15 20.38
N LEU A 14 10.46 -14.76 20.70
CA LEU A 14 11.76 -14.09 20.77
C LEU A 14 12.19 -13.54 19.41
N LEU A 15 12.08 -14.34 18.34
CA LEU A 15 12.44 -13.90 16.99
C LEU A 15 11.52 -12.78 16.50
N LEU A 16 10.19 -12.97 16.55
CA LEU A 16 9.26 -11.92 16.09
C LEU A 16 9.39 -10.66 16.95
N GLY A 17 9.58 -10.81 18.26
CA GLY A 17 9.81 -9.70 19.18
C GLY A 17 11.09 -8.94 18.89
N SER A 18 12.21 -9.63 18.61
CA SER A 18 13.46 -8.95 18.25
C SER A 18 13.31 -8.17 16.95
N TYR A 19 12.55 -8.68 15.97
CA TYR A 19 12.26 -7.94 14.74
C TYR A 19 11.34 -6.74 14.94
N VAL A 20 10.37 -6.82 15.84
CA VAL A 20 9.58 -5.63 16.21
C VAL A 20 10.48 -4.56 16.80
N ILE A 21 11.39 -4.94 17.71
CA ILE A 21 12.34 -4.01 18.33
C ILE A 21 13.28 -3.41 17.28
N CYS A 22 13.88 -4.23 16.42
CA CYS A 22 14.75 -3.75 15.35
C CYS A 22 13.99 -2.85 14.35
N GLY A 23 12.74 -3.19 14.04
CA GLY A 23 11.90 -2.42 13.14
C GLY A 23 11.62 -1.01 13.66
N LEU A 24 11.32 -0.90 14.95
CA LEU A 24 11.09 0.38 15.63
C LEU A 24 12.38 1.18 15.81
N ALA A 25 13.51 0.53 16.10
CA ALA A 25 14.77 1.19 16.41
C ALA A 25 15.58 1.60 15.17
N PHE A 26 15.55 0.81 14.10
CA PHE A 26 16.49 0.97 12.98
C PHE A 26 15.82 1.05 11.60
N LEU A 27 14.61 0.51 11.42
CA LEU A 27 13.95 0.44 10.10
C LEU A 27 12.88 1.52 9.88
N GLY A 28 12.66 2.41 10.86
CA GLY A 28 11.72 3.51 10.73
C GLY A 28 10.26 3.06 10.57
N PHE A 29 9.86 1.99 11.26
CA PHE A 29 8.47 1.53 11.24
C PHE A 29 7.50 2.70 11.53
N GLY A 30 6.45 2.86 10.72
CA GLY A 30 5.48 3.96 10.80
C GLY A 30 4.59 3.97 12.05
N ARG A 31 4.96 3.23 13.10
CA ARG A 31 4.22 3.11 14.35
C ARG A 31 5.12 3.35 15.54
N THR A 32 4.58 3.93 16.60
CA THR A 32 5.35 4.23 17.81
C THR A 32 5.57 2.99 18.67
N PRO A 33 6.59 2.99 19.56
CA PRO A 33 6.75 1.93 20.57
C PRO A 33 5.50 1.73 21.43
N GLY A 34 4.76 2.81 21.72
CA GLY A 34 3.50 2.77 22.44
C GLY A 34 2.40 2.00 21.70
N GLN A 35 2.23 2.25 20.39
CA GLN A 35 1.29 1.50 19.56
C GLN A 35 1.67 0.02 19.47
N ALA A 36 2.96 -0.30 19.31
CA ALA A 36 3.41 -1.69 19.27
C ALA A 36 3.16 -2.41 20.60
N ALA A 37 3.45 -1.76 21.73
CA ALA A 37 3.14 -2.27 23.06
C ALA A 37 1.63 -2.48 23.23
N LEU A 38 0.80 -1.55 22.76
CA LEU A 38 -0.65 -1.64 22.81
C LEU A 38 -1.18 -2.89 22.09
N VAL A 39 -0.71 -3.16 20.87
CA VAL A 39 -1.09 -4.36 20.10
C VAL A 39 -0.70 -5.64 20.85
N ILE A 40 0.56 -5.72 21.31
CA ILE A 40 1.10 -6.91 21.97
C ILE A 40 0.39 -7.18 23.29
N LEU A 41 0.25 -6.16 24.13
CA LEU A 41 -0.43 -6.26 25.44
C LEU A 41 -1.90 -6.63 25.26
N THR A 42 -2.58 -6.06 24.25
CA THR A 42 -3.97 -6.42 23.94
C THR A 42 -4.09 -7.88 23.53
N ALA A 43 -3.19 -8.38 22.67
CA ALA A 43 -3.20 -9.79 22.26
C ALA A 43 -2.92 -10.75 23.43
N VAL A 44 -1.94 -10.41 24.28
CA VAL A 44 -1.56 -11.16 25.49
C VAL A 44 -2.72 -11.20 26.49
N ALA A 45 -3.32 -10.05 26.80
CA ALA A 45 -4.44 -9.94 27.73
C ALA A 45 -5.67 -10.70 27.20
N ALA A 46 -6.00 -10.55 25.92
CA ALA A 46 -7.10 -11.26 25.29
C ALA A 46 -6.88 -12.78 25.31
N ASP A 47 -5.68 -13.27 24.98
CA ASP A 47 -5.40 -14.71 24.95
C ASP A 47 -5.43 -15.29 26.37
N TRP A 48 -4.88 -14.59 27.36
CA TRP A 48 -4.98 -15.02 28.75
C TRP A 48 -6.44 -15.08 29.23
N LEU A 49 -7.19 -13.98 29.07
CA LEU A 49 -8.57 -13.88 29.53
C LEU A 49 -9.47 -14.94 28.88
N LEU A 50 -9.40 -15.09 27.55
CA LEU A 50 -10.24 -16.03 26.82
C LEU A 50 -9.84 -17.50 27.10
N ASN A 51 -8.56 -17.81 27.34
CA ASN A 51 -8.18 -19.15 27.78
C ASN A 51 -8.69 -19.45 29.19
N LYS A 52 -8.65 -18.47 30.11
CA LYS A 52 -9.18 -18.61 31.46
C LYS A 52 -10.69 -18.86 31.45
N LEU A 53 -11.44 -18.05 30.70
CA LEU A 53 -12.90 -18.15 30.60
C LEU A 53 -13.37 -19.42 29.87
N PHE A 54 -12.82 -19.72 28.69
CA PHE A 54 -13.36 -20.78 27.83
C PHE A 54 -12.71 -22.15 28.04
N ARG A 55 -11.45 -22.19 28.47
CA ARG A 55 -10.66 -23.42 28.53
C ARG A 55 -10.23 -23.80 29.95
N LYS A 56 -10.50 -22.95 30.95
CA LYS A 56 -10.04 -23.11 32.35
C LYS A 56 -8.55 -23.43 32.45
N ARG A 57 -7.75 -22.84 31.55
CA ARG A 57 -6.30 -22.98 31.52
C ARG A 57 -5.69 -21.69 32.04
N ASP A 58 -4.83 -21.80 33.03
CA ASP A 58 -4.05 -20.69 33.57
C ASP A 58 -2.58 -20.94 33.27
N GLY A 59 -1.95 -20.02 32.55
CA GLY A 59 -0.59 -20.16 32.04
C GLY A 59 -0.24 -19.01 31.11
N PHE A 60 1.06 -18.84 30.84
CA PHE A 60 1.54 -17.71 30.06
C PHE A 60 0.96 -17.73 28.62
N PRO A 61 0.37 -16.61 28.14
CA PRO A 61 -0.32 -16.53 26.85
C PRO A 61 0.65 -16.39 25.67
N TRP A 62 1.48 -17.42 25.45
CA TRP A 62 2.46 -17.46 24.36
C TRP A 62 1.82 -17.22 22.98
N SER A 63 0.59 -17.69 22.77
CA SER A 63 -0.10 -17.52 21.49
C SER A 63 -0.50 -16.06 21.27
N GLY A 64 -0.93 -15.36 22.32
CA GLY A 64 -1.18 -13.92 22.32
C GLY A 64 0.07 -13.13 21.97
N LEU A 65 1.19 -13.42 22.63
CA LEU A 65 2.47 -12.74 22.38
C LEU A 65 2.95 -12.90 20.93
N ILE A 66 2.96 -14.14 20.42
CA ILE A 66 3.35 -14.43 19.03
C ILE A 66 2.43 -13.71 18.03
N THR A 67 1.12 -13.75 18.27
CA THR A 67 0.12 -13.11 17.40
C THR A 67 0.27 -11.59 17.43
N GLY A 68 0.47 -10.99 18.60
CA GLY A 68 0.70 -9.56 18.77
C GLY A 68 1.96 -9.09 18.03
N CYS A 69 3.09 -9.78 18.22
CA CYS A 69 4.32 -9.47 17.47
C CYS A 69 4.12 -9.65 15.96
N GLY A 70 3.45 -10.71 15.52
CA GLY A 70 3.15 -10.96 14.11
C GLY A 70 2.28 -9.85 13.50
N LEU A 71 1.23 -9.40 14.19
CA LEU A 71 0.38 -8.30 13.74
C LEU A 71 1.13 -6.96 13.70
N CYS A 72 2.02 -6.70 14.67
CA CYS A 72 2.93 -5.55 14.60
C CYS A 72 3.79 -5.61 13.35
N LEU A 73 4.28 -6.78 12.93
CA LEU A 73 5.09 -6.87 11.71
C LEU A 73 4.24 -6.78 10.43
N LEU A 74 2.98 -7.20 10.47
CA LEU A 74 2.18 -7.43 9.26
C LEU A 74 1.14 -6.37 8.93
N LEU A 75 0.79 -5.48 9.87
CA LEU A 75 -0.24 -4.47 9.67
C LEU A 75 0.30 -3.07 9.86
N ASP A 76 -0.17 -2.18 9.01
CA ASP A 76 -0.07 -0.74 9.16
C ASP A 76 -1.46 -0.12 9.36
N TYR A 77 -1.52 0.88 10.23
CA TYR A 77 -2.71 1.59 10.64
C TYR A 77 -2.44 3.10 10.80
N GLY A 78 -1.32 3.57 10.22
CA GLY A 78 -0.87 4.95 10.26
C GLY A 78 -0.71 5.49 11.69
N SER A 79 -0.96 6.80 11.85
CA SER A 79 -0.86 7.51 13.12
C SER A 79 -2.07 7.34 14.05
N ASN A 80 -3.02 6.43 13.72
CA ASN A 80 -4.23 6.29 14.50
C ASN A 80 -3.96 5.67 15.90
N PRO A 81 -4.45 6.28 16.99
CA PRO A 81 -4.12 5.82 18.35
C PRO A 81 -4.95 4.62 18.83
N TRP A 82 -6.14 4.34 18.26
CA TRP A 82 -7.05 3.28 18.74
C TRP A 82 -7.22 2.10 17.79
N LEU A 83 -7.08 2.30 16.48
CA LEU A 83 -7.10 1.20 15.48
C LEU A 83 -6.14 0.03 15.79
N PRO A 84 -4.98 0.21 16.43
CA PRO A 84 -4.10 -0.91 16.80
C PRO A 84 -4.76 -1.95 17.73
N LEU A 85 -5.83 -1.59 18.44
CA LEU A 85 -6.57 -2.52 19.32
C LEU A 85 -7.41 -3.53 18.56
N LEU A 86 -7.88 -3.20 17.36
CA LEU A 86 -8.83 -4.02 16.61
C LEU A 86 -8.23 -5.35 16.13
N PRO A 87 -7.07 -5.36 15.42
CA PRO A 87 -6.50 -6.61 14.92
C PRO A 87 -6.24 -7.70 15.98
N PRO A 88 -5.61 -7.41 17.13
CA PRO A 88 -5.36 -8.45 18.12
C PRO A 88 -6.64 -9.00 18.75
N LEU A 89 -7.68 -8.19 18.94
CA LEU A 89 -8.98 -8.65 19.46
C LEU A 89 -9.68 -9.59 18.47
N LEU A 90 -9.73 -9.23 17.18
CA LEU A 90 -10.30 -10.09 16.14
C LEU A 90 -9.49 -11.37 15.96
N ALA A 91 -8.16 -11.25 15.98
CA ALA A 91 -7.24 -12.39 15.86
C ALA A 91 -7.46 -13.41 16.98
N ILE A 92 -7.33 -12.99 18.24
CA ILE A 92 -7.46 -13.89 19.37
C ILE A 92 -8.91 -14.36 19.54
N GLY A 93 -9.89 -13.48 19.33
CA GLY A 93 -11.31 -13.86 19.36
C GLY A 93 -11.63 -15.01 18.41
N SER A 94 -11.09 -14.97 17.18
CA SER A 94 -11.32 -16.01 16.15
C SER A 94 -10.94 -17.41 16.62
N LYS A 95 -9.89 -17.55 17.45
CA LYS A 95 -9.40 -18.81 18.01
C LYS A 95 -10.39 -19.51 18.94
N HIS A 96 -11.25 -18.72 19.58
CA HIS A 96 -12.25 -19.22 20.53
C HIS A 96 -13.63 -19.36 19.88
N LEU A 97 -13.94 -18.52 18.89
CA LEU A 97 -15.19 -18.56 18.15
C LEU A 97 -15.21 -19.70 17.12
N PHE A 98 -14.20 -19.77 16.25
CA PHE A 98 -14.17 -20.68 15.11
C PHE A 98 -13.33 -21.92 15.44
N THR A 99 -13.99 -22.90 16.08
CA THR A 99 -13.34 -24.15 16.48
C THR A 99 -14.08 -25.38 15.96
N VAL A 100 -13.34 -26.37 15.51
CA VAL A 100 -13.85 -27.70 15.13
C VAL A 100 -13.05 -28.75 15.91
N ASN A 101 -13.72 -29.64 16.62
CA ASN A 101 -13.09 -30.65 17.50
C ASN A 101 -12.08 -30.05 18.49
N GLY A 102 -12.42 -28.88 19.06
CA GLY A 102 -11.58 -28.18 20.06
C GLY A 102 -10.34 -27.46 19.49
N ARG A 103 -10.10 -27.50 18.17
CA ARG A 103 -9.01 -26.77 17.50
C ARG A 103 -9.55 -25.58 16.74
N HIS A 104 -8.81 -24.47 16.75
CA HIS A 104 -9.14 -23.30 15.94
C HIS A 104 -8.89 -23.58 14.47
N VAL A 105 -9.71 -23.02 13.60
CA VAL A 105 -9.68 -23.32 12.17
C VAL A 105 -8.91 -22.28 11.37
N TYR A 106 -8.96 -21.02 11.82
CA TYR A 106 -8.23 -19.93 11.21
C TYR A 106 -6.94 -19.65 11.95
N ASN A 107 -5.86 -19.35 11.22
CA ASN A 107 -4.68 -18.76 11.82
C ASN A 107 -5.09 -17.41 12.45
N PRO A 108 -4.88 -17.20 13.76
CA PRO A 108 -5.35 -16.00 14.45
C PRO A 108 -4.85 -14.70 13.81
N ALA A 109 -3.56 -14.60 13.53
CA ALA A 109 -2.96 -13.40 12.93
C ALA A 109 -3.51 -13.14 11.53
N LEU A 110 -3.70 -14.20 10.72
CA LEU A 110 -4.28 -14.07 9.38
C LEU A 110 -5.73 -13.59 9.44
N PHE A 111 -6.53 -14.16 10.35
CA PHE A 111 -7.91 -13.73 10.54
C PHE A 111 -7.97 -12.27 10.99
N GLY A 112 -7.16 -11.88 11.99
CA GLY A 112 -7.09 -10.51 12.47
C GLY A 112 -6.71 -9.52 11.37
N LEU A 113 -5.72 -9.87 10.54
CA LEU A 113 -5.30 -9.07 9.38
C LEU A 113 -6.46 -8.83 8.40
N ILE A 114 -7.07 -9.91 7.89
CA ILE A 114 -8.12 -9.81 6.87
C ILE A 114 -9.38 -9.13 7.42
N SER A 115 -9.84 -9.54 8.61
CA SER A 115 -11.05 -8.97 9.20
C SER A 115 -10.87 -7.50 9.55
N SER A 116 -9.68 -7.08 10.01
CA SER A 116 -9.41 -5.65 10.27
C SER A 116 -9.42 -4.84 8.99
N MET A 117 -8.84 -5.34 7.89
CA MET A 117 -8.87 -4.63 6.61
C MET A 117 -10.31 -4.47 6.08
N VAL A 118 -11.15 -5.50 6.26
CA VAL A 118 -12.57 -5.45 5.86
C VAL A 118 -13.35 -4.47 6.72
N VAL A 119 -13.18 -4.52 8.05
CA VAL A 119 -13.92 -3.67 9.00
C VAL A 119 -13.46 -2.21 8.96
N ALA A 120 -12.15 -1.97 8.82
CA ALA A 120 -11.57 -0.64 8.86
C ALA A 120 -11.52 0.05 7.48
N HIS A 121 -12.09 -0.54 6.42
CA HIS A 121 -12.29 0.08 5.10
C HIS A 121 -11.09 0.92 4.59
N GLY A 122 -9.90 0.32 4.51
CA GLY A 122 -8.70 0.98 3.99
C GLY A 122 -7.88 1.76 5.03
N MET A 123 -8.38 1.97 6.25
CA MET A 123 -7.61 2.57 7.35
C MET A 123 -6.58 1.59 7.96
N VAL A 124 -6.74 0.29 7.69
CA VAL A 124 -5.77 -0.75 8.03
C VAL A 124 -5.33 -1.40 6.73
N SER A 125 -4.02 -1.48 6.54
CA SER A 125 -3.40 -2.15 5.39
C SER A 125 -2.32 -3.12 5.88
N PRO A 126 -1.90 -4.10 5.06
CA PRO A 126 -0.70 -4.86 5.37
C PRO A 126 0.53 -3.98 5.30
N ALA A 127 1.48 -4.23 6.21
CA ALA A 127 2.70 -3.44 6.32
C ALA A 127 3.41 -3.30 4.95
N PRO A 128 3.69 -2.08 4.50
CA PRO A 128 4.21 -1.84 3.16
C PRO A 128 5.65 -2.34 3.01
N ALA A 129 6.04 -2.66 1.79
CA ALA A 129 7.37 -3.24 1.51
C ALA A 129 8.53 -2.30 1.90
N TYR A 130 8.36 -0.98 1.77
CA TYR A 130 9.39 0.00 2.13
C TYR A 130 9.72 0.02 3.63
N GLN A 131 8.79 -0.43 4.50
CA GLN A 131 8.99 -0.51 5.95
C GLN A 131 10.19 -1.42 6.31
N TRP A 132 10.65 -2.22 5.36
CA TRP A 132 11.72 -3.19 5.53
C TRP A 132 13.02 -2.79 4.83
N GLY A 133 13.03 -1.64 4.16
CA GLY A 133 14.21 -1.03 3.54
C GLY A 133 14.90 -1.84 2.44
N GLY A 134 14.37 -3.02 2.06
CA GLY A 134 15.01 -3.90 1.06
C GLY A 134 16.42 -4.37 1.45
N THR A 135 16.72 -4.50 2.75
CA THR A 135 18.09 -4.70 3.28
C THR A 135 18.39 -6.16 3.70
N TRP A 136 19.63 -6.40 4.13
CA TRP A 136 20.09 -7.62 4.84
C TRP A 136 19.17 -8.07 5.99
N ALA A 137 18.36 -7.17 6.57
CA ALA A 137 17.36 -7.51 7.56
C ALA A 137 16.35 -8.55 7.04
N VAL A 138 15.96 -8.48 5.76
CA VAL A 138 15.04 -9.45 5.15
C VAL A 138 15.69 -10.83 5.05
N ALA A 139 16.98 -10.89 4.72
CA ALA A 139 17.73 -12.14 4.65
C ALA A 139 17.92 -12.78 6.04
N MET A 140 18.21 -11.98 7.07
CA MET A 140 18.25 -12.47 8.45
C MET A 140 16.87 -12.97 8.91
N PHE A 141 15.81 -12.29 8.48
CA PHE A 141 14.43 -12.64 8.82
C PHE A 141 14.06 -14.00 8.24
N LEU A 142 14.32 -14.14 6.95
CA LEU A 142 14.26 -15.37 6.17
C LEU A 142 14.98 -16.54 6.84
N GLY A 143 16.27 -16.35 7.14
CA GLY A 143 17.11 -17.37 7.74
C GLY A 143 16.61 -17.77 9.12
N GLY A 144 16.28 -16.79 9.98
CA GLY A 144 15.84 -17.03 11.35
C GLY A 144 14.54 -17.84 11.43
N LEU A 145 13.50 -17.44 10.69
CA LEU A 145 12.22 -18.16 10.71
C LEU A 145 12.34 -19.56 10.10
N ALA A 146 13.03 -19.68 8.96
CA ALA A 146 13.25 -20.97 8.33
C ALA A 146 14.01 -21.92 9.28
N LEU A 147 15.10 -21.44 9.89
CA LEU A 147 15.92 -22.21 10.83
C LEU A 147 15.11 -22.69 12.04
N ILE A 148 14.26 -21.85 12.64
CA ILE A 148 13.39 -22.28 13.75
C ILE A 148 12.42 -23.39 13.32
N VAL A 149 11.75 -23.23 12.17
CA VAL A 149 10.81 -24.24 11.65
C VAL A 149 11.50 -25.59 11.43
N PHE A 150 12.71 -25.58 10.85
CA PHE A 150 13.47 -26.79 10.57
C PHE A 150 14.14 -27.40 11.82
N MET A 151 14.75 -26.59 12.68
CA MET A 151 15.39 -27.06 13.92
C MET A 151 14.39 -27.61 14.93
N LYS A 152 13.14 -27.13 14.93
CA LYS A 152 12.10 -27.57 15.87
C LYS A 152 11.08 -28.52 15.25
N GLN A 153 11.38 -29.10 14.07
CA GLN A 153 10.60 -30.12 13.36
C GLN A 153 9.09 -29.91 13.44
N ILE A 154 8.63 -28.71 13.09
CA ILE A 154 7.22 -28.50 12.78
C ILE A 154 6.98 -29.35 11.54
N GLY A 155 6.19 -30.43 11.65
CA GLY A 155 5.97 -31.44 10.60
C GLY A 155 5.18 -30.92 9.39
N ARG A 156 5.59 -29.78 8.84
CA ARG A 156 4.99 -28.99 7.75
C ARG A 156 5.99 -28.66 6.65
N GLY A 157 7.14 -29.35 6.61
CA GLY A 157 8.14 -29.16 5.57
C GLY A 157 7.62 -29.40 4.15
N TRP A 158 6.71 -30.39 3.97
CA TRP A 158 6.07 -30.60 2.67
C TRP A 158 5.13 -29.47 2.26
N LEU A 159 4.43 -28.85 3.22
CA LEU A 159 3.60 -27.68 2.98
C LEU A 159 4.45 -26.50 2.51
N VAL A 160 5.52 -26.18 3.26
CA VAL A 160 6.43 -25.07 2.96
C VAL A 160 7.13 -25.29 1.62
N GLY A 161 7.77 -26.46 1.44
CA GLY A 161 8.51 -26.77 0.22
C GLY A 161 7.62 -26.75 -1.02
N SER A 162 6.43 -27.35 -0.94
CA SER A 162 5.50 -27.34 -2.09
C SER A 162 4.93 -25.95 -2.35
N PHE A 163 4.63 -25.18 -1.29
CA PHE A 163 4.16 -23.80 -1.44
C PHE A 163 5.22 -22.95 -2.14
N LEU A 164 6.47 -23.01 -1.69
CA LEU A 164 7.57 -22.30 -2.35
C LEU A 164 7.71 -22.72 -3.80
N VAL A 165 7.74 -24.02 -4.12
CA VAL A 165 7.85 -24.50 -5.51
C VAL A 165 6.68 -23.99 -6.37
N PHE A 166 5.44 -24.18 -5.93
CA PHE A 166 4.27 -23.74 -6.68
C PHE A 166 4.20 -22.21 -6.82
N TYR A 167 4.60 -21.48 -5.78
CA TYR A 167 4.65 -20.02 -5.82
C TYR A 167 5.74 -19.53 -6.77
N MET A 168 6.93 -20.15 -6.80
CA MET A 168 7.98 -19.81 -7.78
C MET A 168 7.54 -20.10 -9.22
N ILE A 169 6.84 -21.22 -9.47
CA ILE A 169 6.26 -21.51 -10.80
C ILE A 169 5.22 -20.45 -11.16
N GLN A 170 4.37 -20.07 -10.21
CA GLN A 170 3.34 -19.05 -10.38
C GLN A 170 3.93 -17.66 -10.61
N THR A 171 4.98 -17.27 -9.89
CA THR A 171 5.76 -16.04 -10.09
C THR A 171 6.45 -16.05 -11.45
N ALA A 172 7.05 -17.16 -11.87
CA ALA A 172 7.66 -17.30 -13.20
C ALA A 172 6.63 -17.14 -14.31
N PHE A 173 5.46 -17.77 -14.16
CA PHE A 173 4.35 -17.62 -15.09
C PHE A 173 3.87 -16.16 -15.16
N ARG A 174 3.67 -15.51 -14.00
CA ARG A 174 3.30 -14.08 -13.95
C ARG A 174 4.36 -13.18 -14.58
N ALA A 175 5.64 -13.41 -14.29
CA ALA A 175 6.74 -12.68 -14.89
C ALA A 175 6.79 -12.85 -16.41
N TRP A 176 6.52 -14.05 -16.91
CA TRP A 176 6.39 -14.30 -18.33
C TRP A 176 5.18 -13.58 -18.94
N VAL A 177 3.99 -13.65 -18.34
CA VAL A 177 2.79 -12.95 -18.83
C VAL A 177 2.99 -11.43 -18.82
N MET A 178 3.60 -10.89 -17.76
CA MET A 178 3.79 -9.46 -17.56
C MET A 178 5.08 -8.90 -18.17
N ARG A 179 5.90 -9.71 -18.85
CA ARG A 179 7.23 -9.31 -19.36
C ARG A 179 7.25 -8.05 -20.22
N HIS A 180 6.14 -7.75 -20.89
CA HIS A 180 5.97 -6.57 -21.74
C HIS A 180 5.47 -5.33 -20.99
N HIS A 181 5.12 -5.46 -19.71
CA HIS A 181 4.56 -4.40 -18.86
C HIS A 181 5.45 -4.08 -17.66
N VAL A 182 6.15 -5.08 -17.11
CA VAL A 182 7.02 -4.97 -15.95
C VAL A 182 8.23 -5.88 -16.18
N PRO A 183 9.47 -5.40 -15.95
CA PRO A 183 10.66 -6.24 -16.01
C PRO A 183 10.48 -7.50 -15.14
N PRO A 184 10.74 -8.71 -15.67
CA PRO A 184 10.64 -9.95 -14.89
C PRO A 184 11.40 -9.89 -13.56
N GLU A 185 12.55 -9.23 -13.55
CA GLU A 185 13.40 -9.03 -12.39
C GLU A 185 12.68 -8.30 -11.26
N ALA A 186 11.83 -7.31 -11.58
CA ALA A 186 11.07 -6.57 -10.58
C ALA A 186 10.02 -7.45 -9.88
N ILE A 187 9.40 -8.39 -10.62
CA ILE A 187 8.44 -9.34 -10.06
C ILE A 187 9.14 -10.35 -9.14
N TRP A 188 10.31 -10.83 -9.55
CA TRP A 188 11.15 -11.72 -8.74
C TRP A 188 11.66 -11.02 -7.48
N LEU A 189 12.25 -9.84 -7.63
CA LEU A 189 12.79 -9.06 -6.53
C LEU A 189 11.69 -8.67 -5.55
N GLY A 190 10.53 -8.21 -6.04
CA GLY A 190 9.39 -7.87 -5.21
C GLY A 190 8.86 -9.05 -4.41
N THR A 191 8.91 -10.27 -4.97
CA THR A 191 8.52 -11.50 -4.26
C THR A 191 9.56 -11.88 -3.20
N LEU A 192 10.83 -11.97 -3.58
CA LEU A 192 11.91 -12.51 -2.74
C LEU A 192 12.38 -11.54 -1.66
N THR A 193 12.03 -10.26 -1.77
CA THR A 193 12.37 -9.25 -0.76
C THR A 193 11.18 -8.85 0.10
N ALA A 194 9.98 -9.40 -0.12
CA ALA A 194 8.79 -9.08 0.68
C ALA A 194 8.78 -9.84 2.02
N PRO A 195 8.92 -9.18 3.18
CA PRO A 195 8.95 -9.90 4.46
C PRO A 195 7.60 -10.48 4.85
N SER A 196 6.52 -9.87 4.36
CA SER A 196 5.15 -10.39 4.46
C SER A 196 5.02 -11.79 3.84
N PHE A 197 5.71 -12.06 2.72
CA PHE A 197 5.73 -13.38 2.09
C PHE A 197 6.41 -14.42 3.01
N PHE A 198 7.47 -14.06 3.72
CA PHE A 198 8.18 -14.97 4.63
C PHE A 198 7.48 -15.18 5.96
N LEU A 199 6.91 -14.12 6.54
CA LEU A 199 6.00 -14.19 7.68
C LEU A 199 4.83 -15.10 7.38
N PHE A 200 4.25 -14.95 6.19
CA PHE A 200 3.22 -15.84 5.73
C PHE A 200 3.72 -17.30 5.65
N THR A 201 4.82 -17.52 4.94
CA THR A 201 5.31 -18.87 4.61
C THR A 201 5.78 -19.66 5.83
N PHE A 202 6.60 -19.05 6.69
CA PHE A 202 7.27 -19.76 7.78
C PHE A 202 6.58 -19.62 9.13
N TYR A 203 5.71 -18.62 9.30
CA TYR A 203 4.98 -18.39 10.54
C TYR A 203 3.48 -18.68 10.40
N MET A 204 2.79 -18.13 9.40
CA MET A 204 1.34 -18.28 9.30
C MET A 204 0.89 -19.63 8.73
N LEU A 205 1.51 -20.03 7.61
CA LEU A 205 1.18 -21.23 6.86
C LEU A 205 1.54 -22.51 7.64
N THR A 206 2.58 -22.46 8.46
CA THR A 206 3.09 -23.59 9.25
C THR A 206 2.36 -23.81 10.57
N ASP A 207 1.40 -22.95 10.96
CA ASP A 207 0.67 -23.08 12.23
C ASP A 207 0.06 -24.48 12.38
N PRO A 208 0.54 -25.33 13.32
CA PRO A 208 0.17 -26.75 13.38
C PRO A 208 -1.32 -27.00 13.61
N ALA A 209 -2.02 -26.04 14.23
CA ALA A 209 -3.44 -26.16 14.54
C ALA A 209 -4.34 -26.05 13.30
N THR A 210 -3.92 -25.27 12.30
CA THR A 210 -4.72 -24.92 11.12
C THR A 210 -4.21 -25.60 9.86
N SER A 211 -2.91 -25.91 9.80
CA SER A 211 -2.28 -26.62 8.70
C SER A 211 -2.47 -28.15 8.78
N PRO A 212 -2.62 -28.84 7.63
CA PRO A 212 -2.92 -30.27 7.60
C PRO A 212 -1.70 -31.13 8.01
N PRO A 213 -1.92 -32.28 8.69
CA PRO A 213 -0.81 -33.13 9.13
C PRO A 213 -0.22 -34.02 8.04
N GLY A 214 -1.03 -34.52 7.09
CA GLY A 214 -0.58 -35.48 6.08
C GLY A 214 0.11 -34.85 4.87
N LYS A 215 1.16 -35.49 4.34
CA LYS A 215 1.94 -35.04 3.17
C LYS A 215 1.06 -34.65 1.97
N LYS A 216 0.15 -35.52 1.55
CA LYS A 216 -0.74 -35.25 0.40
C LYS A 216 -1.62 -34.02 0.62
N ALA A 217 -2.18 -33.88 1.82
CA ALA A 217 -3.01 -32.74 2.18
C ALA A 217 -2.20 -31.43 2.27
N GLN A 218 -0.95 -31.49 2.74
CA GLN A 218 -0.04 -30.35 2.74
C GLN A 218 0.25 -29.86 1.31
N ILE A 219 0.59 -30.76 0.39
CA ILE A 219 0.83 -30.43 -1.02
C ILE A 219 -0.44 -29.84 -1.65
N ALA A 220 -1.60 -30.46 -1.42
CA ALA A 220 -2.87 -29.98 -1.96
C ALA A 220 -3.24 -28.57 -1.45
N VAL A 221 -3.03 -28.29 -0.16
CA VAL A 221 -3.29 -26.96 0.42
C VAL A 221 -2.31 -25.92 -0.14
N ALA A 222 -1.03 -26.26 -0.28
CA ALA A 222 -0.06 -25.37 -0.93
C ALA A 222 -0.51 -24.99 -2.34
N GLY A 223 -0.88 -25.98 -3.17
CA GLY A 223 -1.34 -25.75 -4.54
C GLY A 223 -2.65 -24.95 -4.60
N ALA A 224 -3.60 -25.22 -3.72
CA ALA A 224 -4.85 -24.46 -3.65
C ALA A 224 -4.60 -22.97 -3.33
N ILE A 225 -3.70 -22.68 -2.38
CA ILE A 225 -3.36 -21.30 -2.02
C ILE A 225 -2.72 -20.60 -3.21
N THR A 226 -1.74 -21.21 -3.88
CA THR A 226 -1.04 -20.57 -5.01
C THR A 226 -1.92 -20.37 -6.23
N VAL A 227 -2.84 -21.30 -6.51
CA VAL A 227 -3.82 -21.14 -7.60
C VAL A 227 -4.80 -20.01 -7.32
N ILE A 228 -5.37 -19.96 -6.11
CA ILE A 228 -6.31 -18.88 -5.74
C ILE A 228 -5.59 -17.53 -5.70
N ASP A 229 -4.35 -17.49 -5.22
CA ASP A 229 -3.51 -16.29 -5.25
C ASP A 229 -3.29 -15.80 -6.69
N LEU A 230 -2.97 -16.69 -7.63
CA LEU A 230 -2.85 -16.35 -9.04
C LEU A 230 -4.16 -15.80 -9.62
N LEU A 231 -5.30 -16.41 -9.29
CA LEU A 231 -6.61 -15.95 -9.73
C LEU A 231 -6.92 -14.54 -9.20
N PHE A 232 -6.57 -14.25 -7.95
CA PHE A 232 -6.76 -12.92 -7.38
C PHE A 232 -5.86 -11.87 -8.02
N HIS A 233 -4.63 -12.23 -8.42
CA HIS A 233 -3.74 -11.32 -9.13
C HIS A 233 -4.29 -10.82 -10.48
N PHE A 234 -5.22 -11.54 -11.12
CA PHE A 234 -5.91 -11.04 -12.32
C PHE A 234 -6.94 -9.94 -12.04
N ARG A 235 -7.44 -9.83 -10.81
CA ARG A 235 -8.50 -8.88 -10.41
C ARG A 235 -7.98 -7.73 -9.57
N GLN A 236 -6.99 -7.98 -8.71
CA GLN A 236 -6.40 -7.02 -7.79
C GLN A 236 -4.92 -7.33 -7.60
N SER A 237 -4.07 -6.31 -7.47
CA SER A 237 -2.61 -6.50 -7.38
C SER A 237 -2.06 -6.58 -5.95
N TYR A 238 -2.86 -6.34 -4.91
CA TYR A 238 -2.36 -6.15 -3.55
C TYR A 238 -2.86 -7.24 -2.59
N TYR A 239 -1.95 -7.80 -1.79
CA TYR A 239 -2.23 -8.66 -0.62
C TYR A 239 -3.03 -9.95 -0.89
N THR A 240 -3.11 -10.35 -2.15
CA THR A 240 -3.79 -11.53 -2.68
C THR A 240 -3.43 -12.82 -1.94
N LEU A 241 -2.19 -12.96 -1.49
CA LEU A 241 -1.70 -14.13 -0.75
C LEU A 241 -2.45 -14.36 0.56
N PHE A 242 -2.72 -13.30 1.31
CA PHE A 242 -3.44 -13.39 2.58
C PHE A 242 -4.92 -13.74 2.33
N TYR A 243 -5.54 -13.13 1.32
CA TYR A 243 -6.90 -13.47 0.90
C TYR A 243 -7.01 -14.91 0.41
N ALA A 244 -6.03 -15.40 -0.36
CA ALA A 244 -6.02 -16.77 -0.86
C ALA A 244 -5.94 -17.78 0.28
N ALA A 245 -5.03 -17.57 1.22
CA ALA A 245 -4.92 -18.42 2.40
C ALA A 245 -6.17 -18.39 3.27
N PHE A 246 -6.76 -17.21 3.48
CA PHE A 246 -8.02 -17.06 4.21
C PHE A 246 -9.16 -17.80 3.51
N THR A 247 -9.24 -17.71 2.18
CA THR A 247 -10.23 -18.40 1.35
C THR A 247 -10.08 -19.93 1.48
N VAL A 248 -8.85 -20.46 1.41
CA VAL A 248 -8.60 -21.89 1.58
C VAL A 248 -8.94 -22.36 3.01
N GLN A 249 -8.60 -21.58 4.04
CA GLN A 249 -8.97 -21.90 5.42
C GLN A 249 -10.50 -21.88 5.62
N THR A 250 -11.19 -20.93 4.98
CA THR A 250 -12.66 -20.85 4.99
C THR A 250 -13.30 -22.04 4.28
N ALA A 251 -12.81 -22.44 3.11
CA ALA A 251 -13.30 -23.62 2.39
C ALA A 251 -13.08 -24.90 3.22
N ARG A 252 -11.90 -25.03 3.85
CA ARG A 252 -11.60 -26.16 4.75
C ARG A 252 -12.48 -26.16 5.99
N PHE A 253 -12.79 -24.99 6.53
CA PHE A 253 -13.75 -24.84 7.62
C PHE A 253 -15.13 -25.32 7.20
N ALA A 254 -15.66 -24.84 6.07
CA ALA A 254 -16.96 -25.25 5.55
C ALA A 254 -17.03 -26.77 5.30
N MET A 255 -15.98 -27.36 4.73
CA MET A 255 -15.90 -28.82 4.55
C MET A 255 -15.84 -29.58 5.87
N ALA A 256 -15.07 -29.12 6.85
CA ALA A 256 -14.98 -29.75 8.16
C ALA A 256 -16.32 -29.68 8.91
N TRP A 257 -17.01 -28.54 8.79
CA TRP A 257 -18.35 -28.33 9.32
C TRP A 257 -19.38 -29.26 8.68
N TRP A 258 -19.39 -29.36 7.35
CA TRP A 258 -20.27 -30.27 6.61
C TRP A 258 -20.12 -31.73 7.06
N LYS A 259 -18.88 -32.16 7.32
CA LYS A 259 -18.57 -33.53 7.76
C LYS A 259 -18.89 -33.79 9.23
N SER A 260 -18.60 -32.85 10.13
CA SER A 260 -18.79 -33.08 11.57
C SER A 260 -20.25 -32.91 12.00
N ARG A 261 -21.03 -32.08 11.29
CA ARG A 261 -22.35 -31.56 11.72
C ARG A 261 -22.37 -31.00 13.16
N SER A 262 -21.19 -30.76 13.73
CA SER A 262 -20.95 -30.28 15.07
C SER A 262 -20.34 -28.90 14.92
N PHE A 263 -21.22 -27.91 14.93
CA PHE A 263 -20.93 -26.49 14.68
C PHE A 263 -20.12 -25.88 15.83
N LEU A 264 -20.37 -26.32 17.06
CA LEU A 264 -19.84 -25.73 18.27
C LEU A 264 -19.93 -26.75 19.39
N ASP A 265 -18.90 -26.80 20.23
CA ASP A 265 -19.03 -27.40 21.54
C ASP A 265 -20.11 -26.63 22.31
N ARG A 266 -21.32 -27.20 22.43
CA ARG A 266 -22.50 -26.54 23.03
C ARG A 266 -22.23 -26.08 24.46
N LYS A 267 -21.21 -26.64 25.11
CA LYS A 267 -20.82 -26.36 26.49
C LYS A 267 -20.52 -24.88 26.77
N ASN A 268 -20.13 -24.10 25.74
CA ASN A 268 -19.80 -22.67 25.88
C ASN A 268 -20.54 -21.76 24.87
N LEU A 269 -21.70 -22.20 24.35
CA LEU A 269 -22.41 -21.50 23.27
C LEU A 269 -22.78 -20.05 23.64
N GLY A 270 -23.34 -19.82 24.82
CA GLY A 270 -23.73 -18.47 25.28
C GLY A 270 -22.54 -17.51 25.38
N ALA A 271 -21.44 -17.94 25.98
CA ALA A 271 -20.22 -17.13 26.07
C ALA A 271 -19.59 -16.85 24.70
N ARG A 272 -19.66 -17.79 23.76
CA ARG A 272 -19.18 -17.58 22.37
C ARG A 272 -20.09 -16.62 21.61
N LEU A 273 -21.40 -16.70 21.77
CA LEU A 273 -22.34 -15.74 21.19
C LEU A 273 -22.10 -14.34 21.77
N ALA A 274 -21.90 -14.23 23.08
CA ALA A 274 -21.55 -12.95 23.71
C ALA A 274 -20.25 -12.37 23.15
N LEU A 275 -19.19 -13.18 23.01
CA LEU A 275 -17.93 -12.75 22.41
C LEU A 275 -18.12 -12.32 20.94
N ALA A 276 -18.87 -13.08 20.15
CA ALA A 276 -19.17 -12.73 18.76
C ALA A 276 -19.95 -11.42 18.66
N SER A 277 -20.96 -11.23 19.52
CA SER A 277 -21.72 -9.99 19.61
C SER A 277 -20.85 -8.81 20.03
N CYS A 278 -19.96 -8.96 21.02
CA CYS A 278 -19.03 -7.91 21.42
C CYS A 278 -18.08 -7.51 20.28
N LEU A 279 -17.52 -8.49 19.57
CA LEU A 279 -16.65 -8.21 18.42
C LEU A 279 -17.42 -7.58 17.26
N LEU A 280 -18.66 -8.01 17.02
CA LEU A 280 -19.53 -7.43 15.99
C LEU A 280 -19.92 -6.00 16.34
N VAL A 281 -20.29 -5.72 17.59
CA VAL A 281 -20.60 -4.36 18.06
C VAL A 281 -19.36 -3.48 17.98
N ALA A 282 -18.19 -3.97 18.39
CA ALA A 282 -16.93 -3.25 18.24
C ALA A 282 -16.63 -2.95 16.77
N ALA A 283 -16.81 -3.93 15.87
CA ALA A 283 -16.62 -3.76 14.44
C ALA A 283 -17.61 -2.76 13.82
N LEU A 284 -18.90 -2.83 14.18
CA LEU A 284 -19.93 -1.91 13.73
C LEU A 284 -19.71 -0.49 14.27
N PHE A 285 -19.30 -0.37 15.53
CA PHE A 285 -18.95 0.91 16.14
C PHE A 285 -17.75 1.52 15.42
N LEU A 286 -16.70 0.74 15.16
CA LEU A 286 -15.53 1.19 14.39
C LEU A 286 -15.87 1.54 12.93
N GLY A 287 -16.79 0.81 12.31
CA GLY A 287 -17.29 1.13 10.96
C GLY A 287 -18.22 2.35 10.90
N ARG A 288 -18.81 2.75 12.03
CA ARG A 288 -19.70 3.92 12.20
C ARG A 288 -19.02 5.12 12.87
N MET A 289 -17.82 4.97 13.41
CA MET A 289 -17.03 6.09 13.93
C MET A 289 -16.98 7.18 12.86
N PRO A 290 -17.07 8.48 13.25
CA PRO A 290 -17.15 9.56 12.30
C PRO A 290 -15.97 9.44 11.34
N ARG A 291 -16.27 9.03 10.11
CA ARG A 291 -15.45 9.40 8.95
C ARG A 291 -15.51 10.91 9.02
N GLY A 292 -14.36 11.54 9.34
CA GLY A 292 -14.29 12.91 9.86
C GLY A 292 -15.39 13.76 9.25
N VAL A 293 -16.19 14.40 10.12
CA VAL A 293 -17.38 15.19 9.78
C VAL A 293 -17.16 15.82 8.41
N THR A 294 -17.75 15.23 7.37
CA THR A 294 -17.95 15.93 6.12
C THR A 294 -19.11 16.84 6.44
N GLU A 295 -18.83 17.98 7.05
CA GLU A 295 -19.60 19.16 6.69
C GLU A 295 -19.49 19.18 5.18
N ASP A 296 -20.58 18.83 4.49
CA ASP A 296 -20.66 19.02 3.06
C ASP A 296 -20.52 20.54 2.89
N PRO A 297 -19.38 21.03 2.39
CA PRO A 297 -19.11 22.47 2.37
C PRO A 297 -19.98 23.17 1.30
N GLY A 298 -21.00 22.49 0.77
CA GLY A 298 -21.76 22.91 -0.40
C GLY A 298 -20.93 22.83 -1.67
N PHE A 299 -19.80 22.10 -1.64
CA PHE A 299 -18.94 21.97 -2.80
C PHE A 299 -19.55 20.96 -3.77
N ALA A 300 -20.02 21.45 -4.90
CA ALA A 300 -20.48 20.62 -5.99
C ALA A 300 -19.38 20.54 -7.06
N TRP A 301 -19.01 19.31 -7.44
CA TRP A 301 -18.22 19.11 -8.64
C TRP A 301 -19.10 19.41 -9.85
N VAL A 302 -18.70 20.40 -10.65
CA VAL A 302 -19.32 20.70 -11.94
C VAL A 302 -18.32 20.31 -13.02
N GLU A 303 -18.67 19.29 -13.81
CA GLU A 303 -17.90 18.93 -14.99
C GLU A 303 -18.18 19.94 -16.11
N LYS A 304 -17.13 20.53 -16.68
CA LYS A 304 -17.20 21.40 -17.85
C LYS A 304 -16.10 21.01 -18.84
N ASP A 305 -16.50 20.74 -20.08
CA ASP A 305 -15.57 20.49 -21.19
C ASP A 305 -15.04 21.81 -21.76
N LEU A 306 -14.06 22.40 -21.08
CA LEU A 306 -13.53 23.74 -21.44
C LEU A 306 -12.28 23.69 -22.34
N PHE A 307 -11.50 22.61 -22.26
CA PHE A 307 -10.15 22.56 -22.83
C PHE A 307 -9.99 21.36 -23.76
N PRO A 308 -10.52 21.44 -25.01
CA PRO A 308 -10.32 20.38 -25.99
C PRO A 308 -8.83 20.09 -26.14
N SER A 309 -8.49 18.80 -26.22
CA SER A 309 -7.12 18.36 -26.51
C SER A 309 -7.12 17.01 -27.20
N GLU A 310 -6.10 16.80 -28.01
CA GLU A 310 -5.93 15.54 -28.73
C GLU A 310 -4.67 14.81 -28.29
N GLN A 311 -4.73 13.48 -28.34
CA GLN A 311 -3.57 12.64 -28.01
C GLN A 311 -2.44 12.89 -29.01
N GLY A 312 -1.23 13.11 -28.51
CA GLY A 312 -0.04 13.27 -29.31
C GLY A 312 0.63 11.95 -29.66
N THR A 313 1.66 12.03 -30.49
CA THR A 313 2.47 10.89 -30.94
C THR A 313 3.77 10.71 -30.15
N VAL A 314 4.01 11.55 -29.14
CA VAL A 314 5.33 11.71 -28.50
C VAL A 314 5.97 10.41 -28.02
N LEU A 315 5.20 9.49 -27.43
CA LEU A 315 5.74 8.19 -27.02
C LEU A 315 6.07 7.30 -28.21
N THR A 316 5.24 7.32 -29.25
CA THR A 316 5.49 6.58 -30.50
C THR A 316 6.71 7.11 -31.23
N ASP A 317 6.91 8.43 -31.22
CA ASP A 317 8.02 9.10 -31.91
C ASP A 317 9.37 8.81 -31.21
N ILE A 318 9.37 8.68 -29.87
CA ILE A 318 10.56 8.35 -29.08
C ILE A 318 10.85 6.84 -29.10
N ASP A 319 9.91 6.02 -28.62
CA ASP A 319 9.96 4.56 -28.67
C ASP A 319 8.53 4.00 -28.46
N PRO A 320 7.92 3.37 -29.49
CA PRO A 320 6.58 2.79 -29.40
C PRO A 320 6.40 1.80 -28.24
N ARG A 321 7.49 1.19 -27.75
CA ARG A 321 7.44 0.30 -26.58
C ARG A 321 7.02 1.07 -25.33
N LEU A 322 7.27 2.37 -25.21
CA LEU A 322 6.91 3.17 -24.03
C LEU A 322 5.40 3.42 -23.88
N GLN A 323 4.57 3.08 -24.87
CA GLN A 323 3.12 3.28 -24.79
C GLN A 323 2.48 2.59 -23.57
N HIS A 324 2.99 1.42 -23.14
CA HIS A 324 2.44 0.71 -21.97
C HIS A 324 2.69 1.42 -20.63
N VAL A 325 3.67 2.34 -20.57
CA VAL A 325 3.92 3.19 -19.39
C VAL A 325 3.33 4.59 -19.54
N GLY A 326 2.67 4.93 -20.65
CA GLY A 326 2.12 6.27 -20.89
C GLY A 326 1.19 6.77 -19.78
N LYS A 327 0.39 5.88 -19.18
CA LYS A 327 -0.46 6.20 -18.01
C LYS A 327 0.33 6.68 -16.80
N TRP A 328 1.54 6.13 -16.58
CA TRP A 328 2.40 6.53 -15.47
C TRP A 328 3.04 7.88 -15.74
N ILE A 329 3.43 8.14 -16.99
CA ILE A 329 3.95 9.45 -17.43
C ILE A 329 2.87 10.53 -17.29
N LEU A 330 1.61 10.24 -17.67
CA LEU A 330 0.46 11.13 -17.47
C LEU A 330 0.22 11.47 -16.00
N SER A 331 0.20 10.45 -15.13
CA SER A 331 -0.05 10.62 -13.69
C SER A 331 1.02 11.43 -12.94
N VAL A 332 2.12 11.74 -13.63
CA VAL A 332 3.32 12.37 -13.08
C VAL A 332 3.58 13.73 -13.77
N GLY A 333 2.77 14.13 -14.76
CA GLY A 333 3.03 15.31 -15.59
C GLY A 333 1.83 16.15 -16.07
N ASP A 334 0.60 15.65 -15.95
CA ASP A 334 -0.59 16.48 -16.19
C ASP A 334 -0.81 17.38 -14.95
N ALA A 335 -0.64 18.69 -15.11
CA ALA A 335 -0.73 19.65 -14.01
C ALA A 335 -1.48 20.91 -14.42
N ALA A 336 -1.97 21.65 -13.42
CA ALA A 336 -2.57 22.96 -13.58
C ALA A 336 -1.88 23.95 -12.63
N ALA A 337 -1.60 25.15 -13.12
CA ALA A 337 -1.23 26.31 -12.32
C ALA A 337 -2.26 27.42 -12.54
N VAL A 338 -2.50 28.21 -11.50
CA VAL A 338 -3.55 29.24 -11.47
C VAL A 338 -2.93 30.54 -10.97
N ALA A 339 -3.13 31.62 -11.70
CA ALA A 339 -2.71 32.97 -11.31
C ALA A 339 -3.45 34.02 -12.14
N ASP A 340 -3.47 35.26 -11.68
CA ASP A 340 -3.89 36.43 -12.48
C ASP A 340 -2.68 36.91 -13.31
N VAL A 341 -2.60 36.48 -14.58
CA VAL A 341 -1.39 36.61 -15.39
C VAL A 341 -1.36 37.93 -16.16
N ASP A 342 -2.53 38.49 -16.48
CA ASP A 342 -2.66 39.77 -17.16
C ASP A 342 -3.10 40.94 -16.24
N GLY A 343 -3.31 40.67 -14.95
CA GLY A 343 -3.56 41.68 -13.92
C GLY A 343 -4.98 42.23 -13.93
N ASP A 344 -5.94 41.50 -14.54
CA ASP A 344 -7.33 41.93 -14.66
C ASP A 344 -8.20 41.55 -13.44
N GLY A 345 -7.61 40.86 -12.46
CA GLY A 345 -8.27 40.39 -11.24
C GLY A 345 -8.98 39.04 -11.39
N LEU A 346 -8.95 38.43 -12.58
CA LEU A 346 -9.48 37.09 -12.84
C LEU A 346 -8.36 36.07 -12.82
N GLN A 347 -8.67 34.87 -12.35
CA GLN A 347 -7.69 33.79 -12.28
C GLN A 347 -7.64 33.03 -13.60
N ASP A 348 -6.47 33.03 -14.22
CA ASP A 348 -6.12 32.31 -15.45
C ASP A 348 -5.62 30.90 -15.16
N LEU A 349 -5.56 30.06 -16.19
CA LEU A 349 -5.15 28.67 -16.07
C LEU A 349 -4.01 28.34 -17.02
N PHE A 350 -2.94 27.78 -16.47
CA PHE A 350 -1.89 27.14 -17.24
C PHE A 350 -1.96 25.62 -17.08
N LEU A 351 -2.05 24.89 -18.19
CA LEU A 351 -2.14 23.43 -18.18
C LEU A 351 -0.90 22.81 -18.80
N THR A 352 -0.26 21.85 -18.12
CA THR A 352 0.70 20.92 -18.71
C THR A 352 0.00 19.61 -19.03
N ARG A 353 0.22 19.10 -20.25
CA ARG A 353 -0.40 17.88 -20.78
C ARG A 353 0.62 17.13 -21.66
N PRO A 354 1.70 16.57 -21.09
CA PRO A 354 2.87 16.12 -21.83
C PRO A 354 2.61 15.15 -22.97
N MET A 355 1.55 14.33 -22.88
CA MET A 355 1.21 13.33 -23.89
C MET A 355 0.25 13.83 -24.99
N LYS A 356 -0.17 15.10 -24.95
CA LYS A 356 -1.05 15.69 -25.97
C LYS A 356 -0.26 16.17 -27.18
N ARG A 357 -0.98 16.59 -28.23
CA ARG A 357 -0.38 17.26 -29.40
C ARG A 357 0.47 18.45 -28.98
N ALA A 358 1.47 18.78 -29.79
CA ALA A 358 2.45 19.82 -29.47
C ALA A 358 1.80 21.14 -29.02
N GLU A 359 0.74 21.58 -29.69
CA GLU A 359 -0.01 22.78 -29.32
C GLU A 359 -0.60 22.72 -27.91
N ASP A 360 -1.04 21.55 -27.45
CA ASP A 360 -1.75 21.30 -26.20
C ASP A 360 -0.85 20.96 -25.00
N ARG A 361 0.44 20.68 -25.23
CA ARG A 361 1.38 20.17 -24.19
C ARG A 361 1.60 21.12 -23.04
N CYS A 362 1.65 22.42 -23.31
CA CYS A 362 1.61 23.44 -22.27
C CYS A 362 0.89 24.67 -22.79
N THR A 363 -0.17 25.11 -22.12
CA THR A 363 -1.08 26.11 -22.68
C THR A 363 -1.61 27.03 -21.59
N LEU A 364 -1.50 28.33 -21.83
CA LEU A 364 -2.13 29.37 -21.02
C LEU A 364 -3.54 29.64 -21.55
N TYR A 365 -4.49 29.74 -20.63
CA TYR A 365 -5.87 30.09 -20.88
C TYR A 365 -6.26 31.29 -20.03
N ARG A 366 -6.61 32.40 -20.67
CA ARG A 366 -7.07 33.60 -19.99
C ARG A 366 -8.54 33.46 -19.63
N ASN A 367 -8.90 33.82 -18.40
CA ASN A 367 -10.27 33.86 -17.93
C ASN A 367 -10.96 35.15 -18.40
N THR A 368 -12.09 35.01 -19.08
CA THR A 368 -12.88 36.13 -19.61
C THR A 368 -14.10 36.43 -18.74
N GLY A 369 -14.18 35.81 -17.55
CA GLY A 369 -15.27 35.94 -16.60
C GLY A 369 -16.25 34.77 -16.68
N GLY A 370 -16.93 34.49 -15.56
CA GLY A 370 -17.91 33.40 -15.47
C GLY A 370 -17.35 31.99 -15.69
N LEU A 371 -16.03 31.80 -15.50
CA LEU A 371 -15.29 30.58 -15.83
C LEU A 371 -15.32 30.24 -17.33
N ASN A 372 -15.32 31.26 -18.18
CA ASN A 372 -15.07 31.12 -19.61
C ASN A 372 -13.61 31.42 -19.90
N PHE A 373 -12.98 30.63 -20.76
CA PHE A 373 -11.55 30.71 -20.99
C PHE A 373 -11.24 30.82 -22.48
N GLU A 374 -10.25 31.62 -22.82
CA GLU A 374 -9.69 31.70 -24.16
C GLU A 374 -8.22 31.27 -24.16
N ARG A 375 -7.79 30.62 -25.24
CA ARG A 375 -6.41 30.17 -25.37
C ARG A 375 -5.50 31.35 -25.70
N VAL A 376 -4.45 31.55 -24.91
CA VAL A 376 -3.41 32.54 -25.16
C VAL A 376 -2.27 31.91 -25.93
N VAL A 377 -1.81 32.57 -26.99
CA VAL A 377 -0.62 32.17 -27.73
C VAL A 377 0.60 32.78 -27.06
N VAL A 378 1.48 31.93 -26.54
CA VAL A 378 2.74 32.34 -25.89
C VAL A 378 3.92 31.80 -26.69
N PRO A 379 4.51 32.60 -27.60
CA PRO A 379 5.59 32.14 -28.48
C PRO A 379 6.81 31.58 -27.75
N ALA A 380 7.15 32.11 -26.56
CA ALA A 380 8.27 31.62 -25.75
C ALA A 380 8.12 30.14 -25.33
N LEU A 381 6.90 29.59 -25.34
CA LEU A 381 6.65 28.18 -25.04
C LEU A 381 6.80 27.26 -26.25
N ASP A 382 6.97 27.78 -27.47
CA ASP A 382 7.07 26.96 -28.68
C ASP A 382 8.21 25.93 -28.65
N PRO A 383 9.44 26.26 -28.19
CA PRO A 383 10.54 25.30 -28.17
C PRO A 383 10.21 24.05 -27.33
N ILE A 384 9.77 24.26 -26.08
CA ILE A 384 9.41 23.16 -25.17
C ILE A 384 8.15 22.40 -25.59
N ARG A 385 7.27 23.04 -26.38
CA ARG A 385 6.08 22.38 -26.95
C ARG A 385 6.41 21.51 -28.13
N LYS A 386 7.31 21.93 -29.01
CA LYS A 386 7.52 21.31 -30.32
C LYS A 386 8.64 20.28 -30.29
N ASP A 387 9.68 20.47 -29.47
CA ASP A 387 10.84 19.60 -29.43
C ASP A 387 11.05 18.94 -28.04
N PRO A 388 10.27 17.90 -27.70
CA PRO A 388 10.42 17.21 -26.43
C PRO A 388 11.71 16.38 -26.35
N ALA A 389 12.40 16.12 -27.47
CA ALA A 389 13.65 15.39 -27.47
C ALA A 389 14.80 16.26 -26.95
N GLU A 390 14.80 17.55 -27.32
CA GLU A 390 15.77 18.51 -26.82
C GLU A 390 15.39 19.06 -25.43
N TYR A 391 14.13 19.42 -25.22
CA TYR A 391 13.72 20.18 -24.04
C TYR A 391 13.12 19.33 -22.91
N GLY A 392 12.81 18.06 -23.17
CA GLY A 392 12.02 17.22 -22.28
C GLY A 392 10.53 17.53 -22.34
N LEU A 393 9.77 17.06 -21.36
CA LEU A 393 8.30 17.17 -21.34
C LEU A 393 7.82 18.09 -20.22
N PRO A 394 6.94 19.08 -20.47
CA PRO A 394 6.32 19.86 -19.40
C PRO A 394 5.54 18.95 -18.46
N SER A 395 5.88 18.96 -17.16
CA SER A 395 5.33 18.03 -16.16
C SER A 395 4.74 18.71 -14.93
N SER A 396 5.10 19.97 -14.69
CA SER A 396 4.48 20.79 -13.65
C SER A 396 4.62 22.26 -14.01
N ALA A 397 3.82 23.11 -13.38
CA ALA A 397 3.93 24.55 -13.50
C ALA A 397 3.58 25.21 -12.18
N VAL A 398 4.14 26.40 -11.96
CA VAL A 398 3.80 27.27 -10.84
C VAL A 398 4.04 28.71 -11.24
N PHE A 399 3.12 29.58 -10.86
CA PHE A 399 3.28 31.02 -11.01
C PHE A 399 3.86 31.61 -9.73
N ALA A 400 4.74 32.60 -9.89
CA ALA A 400 5.30 33.36 -8.78
C ALA A 400 5.80 34.71 -9.30
N ASP A 401 5.75 35.73 -8.45
CA ASP A 401 6.36 37.05 -8.69
C ASP A 401 7.83 36.99 -8.24
N ILE A 402 8.74 36.65 -9.17
CA ILE A 402 10.14 36.29 -8.82
C ILE A 402 11.06 37.50 -8.70
N ASP A 403 10.71 38.60 -9.36
CA ASP A 403 11.47 39.85 -9.33
C ASP A 403 10.76 40.98 -8.56
N ASN A 404 9.60 40.66 -7.96
CA ASN A 404 8.86 41.50 -7.02
C ASN A 404 8.31 42.78 -7.69
N ASP A 405 7.94 42.68 -8.96
CA ASP A 405 7.34 43.77 -9.74
C ASP A 405 5.80 43.74 -9.72
N GLY A 406 5.23 42.63 -9.23
CA GLY A 406 3.80 42.43 -9.02
C GLY A 406 3.06 41.92 -10.25
N ASP A 407 3.72 41.40 -11.29
CA ASP A 407 3.11 40.44 -12.20
C ASP A 407 3.48 38.99 -11.83
N GLN A 408 3.06 38.01 -12.64
CA GLN A 408 3.18 36.59 -12.31
C GLN A 408 4.04 35.87 -13.36
N ASP A 409 5.26 35.56 -12.98
CA ASP A 409 6.19 34.76 -13.77
C ASP A 409 5.84 33.28 -13.74
N LEU A 410 6.32 32.55 -14.74
CA LEU A 410 5.97 31.15 -14.95
C LEU A 410 7.20 30.26 -14.85
N PHE A 411 7.23 29.42 -13.81
CA PHE A 411 8.14 28.29 -13.75
C PHE A 411 7.46 27.03 -14.29
N ILE A 412 8.16 26.32 -15.19
CA ILE A 412 7.71 25.04 -15.75
C ILE A 412 8.72 23.96 -15.37
N GLY A 413 8.27 23.01 -14.55
CA GLY A 413 9.02 21.79 -14.29
C GLY A 413 8.98 20.89 -15.52
N MET A 414 10.15 20.34 -15.88
CA MET A 414 10.28 19.42 -17.00
C MET A 414 10.57 18.01 -16.51
N GLY A 415 9.90 17.03 -17.10
CA GLY A 415 10.24 15.61 -17.03
C GLY A 415 11.32 15.30 -18.06
N PHE A 416 12.41 14.67 -17.63
CA PHE A 416 13.55 14.29 -18.49
C PHE A 416 14.20 15.48 -19.21
N GLY A 417 14.21 16.66 -18.58
CA GLY A 417 14.70 17.89 -19.19
C GLY A 417 15.22 18.91 -18.18
N ARG A 418 15.55 20.10 -18.65
CA ARG A 418 15.90 21.25 -17.80
C ARG A 418 14.64 22.07 -17.56
N SER A 419 14.27 22.25 -16.29
CA SER A 419 13.17 23.15 -15.90
C SER A 419 13.38 24.55 -16.43
N ARG A 420 12.29 25.24 -16.72
CA ARG A 420 12.28 26.55 -17.40
C ARG A 420 11.67 27.62 -16.51
N LEU A 421 12.23 28.82 -16.60
CA LEU A 421 11.69 30.00 -15.94
C LEU A 421 11.45 31.08 -16.98
N PHE A 422 10.21 31.54 -17.05
CA PHE A 422 9.76 32.57 -17.97
C PHE A 422 9.33 33.78 -17.16
N ARG A 423 9.95 34.92 -17.43
CA ARG A 423 9.55 36.19 -16.84
C ARG A 423 8.34 36.76 -17.57
N ASN A 424 7.34 37.21 -16.84
CA ASN A 424 6.23 37.97 -17.43
C ASN A 424 6.68 39.42 -17.62
N GLU A 425 6.42 40.00 -18.78
CA GLU A 425 6.89 41.33 -19.14
C GLU A 425 5.77 42.37 -19.05
N LEU A 426 4.70 42.06 -18.31
CA LEU A 426 3.50 42.87 -18.27
C LEU A 426 3.82 44.23 -17.62
N LYS A 427 4.58 44.25 -16.53
CA LYS A 427 4.94 45.51 -15.87
C LYS A 427 5.91 46.36 -16.67
N GLU A 428 6.88 45.77 -17.36
CA GLU A 428 7.88 46.54 -18.10
C GLU A 428 7.38 47.00 -19.48
N THR A 429 6.54 46.20 -20.15
CA THR A 429 6.10 46.49 -21.52
C THR A 429 4.65 46.94 -21.61
N GLY A 430 3.86 46.76 -20.55
CA GLY A 430 2.41 47.02 -20.55
C GLY A 430 1.61 45.98 -21.34
N THR A 431 2.25 44.90 -21.81
CA THR A 431 1.60 43.82 -22.57
C THR A 431 2.02 42.47 -22.01
N MET A 432 1.04 41.60 -21.69
CA MET A 432 1.33 40.25 -21.21
C MET A 432 2.08 39.44 -22.26
N SER A 433 3.34 39.14 -21.96
CA SER A 433 4.23 38.33 -22.77
C SER A 433 5.30 37.71 -21.89
N PHE A 434 5.95 36.65 -22.39
CA PHE A 434 6.90 35.88 -21.59
C PHE A 434 8.28 35.85 -22.25
N THR A 435 9.32 36.08 -21.45
CA THR A 435 10.73 35.92 -21.85
C THR A 435 11.36 34.73 -21.13
N ASP A 436 12.00 33.82 -21.88
CA ASP A 436 12.77 32.73 -21.25
C ASP A 436 14.04 33.30 -20.58
N ILE A 437 14.06 33.30 -19.25
CA ILE A 437 15.20 33.74 -18.44
C ILE A 437 15.95 32.56 -17.79
N THR A 438 15.65 31.32 -18.20
CA THR A 438 16.20 30.08 -17.59
C THR A 438 17.72 30.11 -17.42
N GLU A 439 18.43 30.65 -18.41
CA GLU A 439 19.90 30.76 -18.34
C GLU A 439 20.37 31.83 -17.37
N ALA A 440 19.75 33.00 -17.40
CA ALA A 440 20.07 34.11 -16.50
C ALA A 440 19.79 33.75 -15.03
N SER A 441 18.75 32.96 -14.78
CA SER A 441 18.36 32.49 -13.44
C SER A 441 19.22 31.34 -12.90
N GLY A 442 20.20 30.86 -13.67
CA GLY A 442 21.17 29.86 -13.20
C GLY A 442 20.62 28.43 -13.02
N ILE A 443 19.38 28.16 -13.42
CA ILE A 443 18.80 26.80 -13.42
C ILE A 443 19.57 25.99 -14.46
N LYS A 444 20.46 25.06 -14.12
CA LYS A 444 21.32 24.35 -15.11
C LYS A 444 21.07 22.83 -15.21
N GLY A 445 20.47 22.23 -14.18
CA GLY A 445 20.37 20.78 -14.05
C GLY A 445 19.35 20.13 -14.97
N HIS A 446 19.73 19.02 -15.61
CA HIS A 446 18.78 18.10 -16.24
C HIS A 446 18.26 17.13 -15.18
N HIS A 447 16.94 17.07 -15.02
CA HIS A 447 16.29 16.22 -14.02
C HIS A 447 14.85 15.92 -14.42
N THR A 448 14.18 15.12 -13.61
CA THR A 448 12.72 14.95 -13.69
C THR A 448 12.12 15.76 -12.55
N CYS A 449 11.45 16.87 -12.89
CA CYS A 449 10.72 17.70 -11.94
C CYS A 449 9.25 17.26 -11.90
N LEU A 450 8.77 16.84 -10.73
CA LEU A 450 7.39 16.38 -10.55
C LEU A 450 6.47 17.44 -9.95
N ALA A 451 7.05 18.31 -9.13
CA ALA A 451 6.38 19.42 -8.50
C ALA A 451 7.41 20.49 -8.18
N ALA A 452 6.96 21.73 -8.20
CA ALA A 452 7.69 22.88 -7.70
C ALA A 452 6.79 23.64 -6.74
N LEU A 453 7.41 24.23 -5.71
CA LEU A 453 6.75 25.08 -4.74
C LEU A 453 7.60 26.34 -4.60
N PHE A 454 6.94 27.48 -4.72
CA PHE A 454 7.54 28.77 -4.39
C PHE A 454 7.14 29.14 -2.96
N PHE A 455 8.09 29.67 -2.22
CA PHE A 455 7.90 30.13 -0.85
C PHE A 455 8.69 31.41 -0.66
N ASP A 456 7.97 32.50 -0.43
CA ASP A 456 8.52 33.77 0.01
C ASP A 456 8.27 33.89 1.52
N PRO A 457 9.30 33.81 2.37
CA PRO A 457 9.14 33.93 3.82
C PRO A 457 8.80 35.36 4.29
N ASP A 458 9.04 36.37 3.44
CA ASP A 458 8.90 37.78 3.78
C ASP A 458 7.55 38.37 3.32
N ARG A 459 6.73 37.60 2.59
CA ARG A 459 5.35 37.92 2.19
C ARG A 459 4.28 37.16 2.98
#